data_AF-A0A419V563-F1
#
_entry.id   AF-A0A419V563-F1
#
_cell.length_a   1.000
_cell.length_b   1.000
_cell.length_c   1.000
_cell.angle_alpha   90.00
_cell.angle_beta   90.00
_cell.angle_gamma   90.00
#
_symmetry.space_group_name_H-M   'P 1'
#
loop_
_entity.id
_entity.type
_entity.pdbx_description
1 polymer ?
#
loop_
_entity_poly.entity_id
_entity_poly.type
_entity_poly.pdbx_seq_one_letter_code
_entity_poly.pdbx_strand_id
1 'polypeptide(L)'
;AGGRIDRATGPAGSVLFFDCNTMHGSSGNISPYARSNVFFVFNSIENKLTHPFSGQSPRPEFLANRENVKPITPDKRKLTDITATTSSSS
;
A
#
# COMPACT_ATOMS: atom_id res chain seq x y z
N ALA A 1 -4.13 21.23 -12.95
CA ALA A 1 -4.62 21.39 -14.33
C ALA A 1 -6.05 21.89 -14.34
N GLY A 2 -6.30 23.21 -14.22
CA GLY A 2 -7.66 23.78 -14.24
C GLY A 2 -8.67 23.08 -13.30
N GLY A 3 -8.23 22.59 -12.13
CA GLY A 3 -9.05 21.81 -11.20
C GLY A 3 -9.37 20.37 -11.61
N ARG A 4 -8.96 19.91 -12.81
CA ARG A 4 -9.25 18.56 -13.32
C ARG A 4 -8.22 17.50 -12.93
N ILE A 5 -7.01 17.94 -12.58
CA ILE A 5 -5.92 17.10 -12.08
C ILE A 5 -5.29 17.88 -10.94
N ASP A 6 -5.14 17.19 -9.81
CA ASP A 6 -4.58 17.73 -8.58
C ASP A 6 -3.42 16.88 -8.07
N ARG A 7 -2.68 17.42 -7.09
CA ARG A 7 -1.53 16.76 -6.45
C ARG A 7 -1.61 16.93 -4.93
N ALA A 8 -1.49 15.81 -4.23
CA ALA A 8 -1.27 15.84 -2.79
C ALA A 8 0.21 16.10 -2.49
N THR A 9 0.48 16.98 -1.54
CA THR A 9 1.83 17.29 -1.05
C THR A 9 1.84 17.37 0.48
N GLY A 10 2.95 17.04 1.12
CA GLY A 10 3.13 17.15 2.56
C GLY A 10 4.55 16.79 2.99
N PRO A 11 4.94 17.08 4.24
CA PRO A 11 6.22 16.65 4.79
C PRO A 11 6.30 15.11 4.93
N ALA A 12 7.51 14.58 5.11
CA ALA A 12 7.72 13.16 5.39
C ALA A 12 6.88 12.71 6.61
N GLY A 13 6.25 11.53 6.51
CA GLY A 13 5.31 11.03 7.51
C GLY A 13 3.84 11.40 7.27
N SER A 14 3.55 12.27 6.29
CA SER A 14 2.17 12.51 5.84
C SER A 14 1.56 11.24 5.23
N VAL A 15 0.25 11.06 5.41
CA VAL A 15 -0.50 9.93 4.85
C VAL A 15 -1.53 10.45 3.83
N LEU A 16 -1.58 9.82 2.67
CA LEU A 16 -2.58 10.06 1.64
C LEU A 16 -3.43 8.80 1.47
N PHE A 17 -4.75 8.93 1.65
CA PHE A 17 -5.72 7.90 1.28
C PHE A 17 -6.31 8.24 -0.09
N PHE A 18 -6.44 7.24 -0.95
CA PHE A 18 -7.13 7.36 -2.23
C PHE A 18 -7.86 6.06 -2.56
N ASP A 19 -8.97 6.18 -3.28
CA ASP A 19 -9.80 5.03 -3.69
C ASP A 19 -9.08 4.17 -4.76
N CYS A 20 -9.33 2.86 -4.74
CA CYS A 20 -8.65 1.90 -5.62
C CYS A 20 -8.90 2.14 -7.12
N ASN A 21 -9.97 2.86 -7.46
CA ASN A 21 -10.35 3.19 -8.84
C ASN A 21 -10.01 4.65 -9.21
N THR A 22 -9.30 5.39 -8.35
CA THR A 22 -8.84 6.75 -8.67
C THR A 22 -7.75 6.72 -9.74
N MET A 23 -7.97 7.41 -10.86
CA MET A 23 -6.93 7.59 -11.88
C MET A 23 -5.80 8.45 -11.31
N HIS A 24 -4.58 7.90 -11.29
CA HIS A 24 -3.43 8.55 -10.71
C HIS A 24 -2.16 8.26 -11.51
N GLY A 25 -1.16 9.12 -11.35
CA GLY A 25 0.13 9.00 -12.00
C GLY A 25 1.13 10.00 -11.44
N SER A 26 2.40 9.84 -11.78
CA SER A 26 3.44 10.77 -11.38
C SER A 26 4.42 10.99 -12.53
N SER A 27 4.93 12.22 -12.66
CA SER A 27 6.04 12.50 -13.57
C SER A 27 7.36 11.95 -13.00
N GLY A 28 8.36 11.81 -13.88
CA GLY A 28 9.75 11.58 -13.48
C GLY A 28 10.25 12.68 -12.54
N ASN A 29 11.32 12.38 -11.80
CA ASN A 29 11.94 13.29 -10.84
C ASN A 29 13.36 13.65 -11.29
N ILE A 30 13.54 14.87 -11.79
CA ILE A 30 14.86 15.40 -12.21
C ILE A 30 15.55 16.22 -11.11
N SER A 31 14.88 16.43 -9.97
CA SER A 31 15.43 17.19 -8.85
C SER A 31 16.46 16.35 -8.07
N PRO A 32 17.34 16.97 -7.27
CA PRO A 32 18.26 16.23 -6.40
C PRO A 32 17.58 15.59 -5.18
N TYR A 33 16.28 15.82 -4.96
CA TYR A 33 15.57 15.36 -3.77
C TYR A 33 14.83 14.05 -4.05
N ALA A 34 15.09 13.02 -3.25
CA ALA A 34 14.43 11.72 -3.40
C ALA A 34 12.92 11.79 -3.10
N ARG A 35 12.13 11.01 -3.85
CA ARG A 35 10.69 10.81 -3.61
C ARG A 35 10.41 9.36 -3.20
N SER A 36 10.59 9.06 -1.93
CA SER A 36 10.40 7.73 -1.35
C SER A 36 9.06 7.64 -0.64
N ASN A 37 8.17 6.79 -1.14
CA ASN A 37 6.85 6.54 -0.58
C ASN A 37 6.71 5.04 -0.27
N VAL A 38 5.95 4.71 0.78
CA VAL A 38 5.49 3.35 1.04
C VAL A 38 4.00 3.28 0.69
N PHE A 39 3.60 2.26 -0.06
CA PHE A 39 2.22 2.04 -0.45
C PHE A 39 1.65 0.84 0.28
N PHE A 40 0.49 1.03 0.90
CA PHE A 40 -0.31 -0.03 1.51
C PHE A 40 -1.64 -0.10 0.77
N VAL A 41 -1.99 -1.29 0.25
CA VAL A 41 -3.26 -1.53 -0.41
C VAL A 41 -4.11 -2.38 0.54
N PHE A 42 -5.11 -1.74 1.15
CA PHE A 42 -6.08 -2.45 1.98
C PHE A 42 -7.24 -2.94 1.13
N ASN A 43 -7.70 -4.14 1.41
CA ASN A 43 -8.88 -4.72 0.78
C ASN A 43 -9.77 -5.38 1.83
N SER A 44 -11.09 -5.33 1.63
CA SER A 44 -12.04 -5.97 2.53
C SER A 44 -11.90 -7.49 2.51
N ILE A 45 -12.10 -8.13 3.67
CA ILE A 45 -12.15 -9.60 3.79
C ILE A 45 -13.36 -10.19 3.06
N GLU A 46 -14.38 -9.37 2.79
CA GLU A 46 -15.54 -9.75 1.98
C GLU A 46 -15.23 -9.67 0.48
N ASN A 47 -14.14 -9.00 0.08
CA ASN A 47 -13.74 -8.78 -1.31
C ASN A 47 -12.48 -9.60 -1.69
N LYS A 48 -12.45 -10.89 -1.34
CA LYS A 48 -11.28 -11.75 -1.63
C LYS A 48 -11.08 -11.94 -3.14
N LEU A 49 -9.82 -12.10 -3.54
CA LEU A 49 -9.47 -12.34 -4.93
C LEU A 49 -10.07 -13.66 -5.45
N THR A 50 -10.64 -13.61 -6.65
CA THR A 50 -11.12 -14.77 -7.39
C THR A 50 -10.15 -15.13 -8.51
N HIS A 51 -10.56 -16.05 -9.41
CA HIS A 51 -9.83 -16.28 -10.65
C HIS A 51 -9.67 -14.96 -11.43
N PRO A 52 -8.49 -14.66 -12.01
CA PRO A 52 -8.29 -13.46 -12.81
C PRO A 52 -9.29 -13.35 -13.96
N PHE A 53 -9.90 -12.18 -14.13
CA PHE A 53 -10.84 -11.89 -15.21
C PHE A 53 -10.17 -11.83 -16.60
N SER A 54 -8.84 -11.81 -16.66
CA SER A 54 -8.08 -11.86 -17.92
C SER A 54 -7.91 -13.27 -18.48
N GLY A 55 -8.33 -14.32 -17.75
CA GLY A 55 -8.08 -15.72 -18.12
C GLY A 55 -6.63 -16.20 -17.93
N GLN A 56 -5.75 -15.32 -17.44
CA GLN A 56 -4.35 -15.66 -17.13
C GLN A 56 -4.23 -16.34 -15.77
N SER A 57 -3.10 -17.01 -15.54
CA SER A 57 -2.75 -17.54 -14.23
C SER A 57 -2.66 -16.43 -13.17
N PRO A 58 -2.98 -16.72 -11.90
CA PRO A 58 -2.74 -15.81 -10.77
C PRO A 58 -1.32 -15.24 -10.78
N ARG A 59 -1.21 -13.94 -10.46
CA ARG A 59 0.08 -13.29 -10.24
C ARG A 59 0.76 -13.84 -8.97
N PRO A 60 2.10 -13.72 -8.84
CA PRO A 60 2.82 -14.07 -7.61
C PRO A 60 2.23 -13.44 -6.35
N GLU A 61 2.36 -14.14 -5.21
CA GLU A 61 1.77 -13.75 -3.92
C GLU A 61 2.23 -12.37 -3.43
N PHE A 62 3.49 -11.99 -3.70
CA PHE A 62 4.02 -10.68 -3.33
C PHE A 62 3.43 -9.51 -4.14
N LEU A 63 2.71 -9.78 -5.23
CA LEU A 63 1.97 -8.77 -6.01
C LEU A 63 0.47 -8.78 -5.68
N ALA A 64 -0.09 -9.94 -5.33
CA ALA A 64 -1.52 -10.10 -5.08
C ALA A 64 -1.75 -11.23 -4.09
N ASN A 65 -1.99 -10.87 -2.82
CA ASN A 65 -2.17 -11.84 -1.75
C ASN A 65 -3.44 -12.69 -1.92
N ARG A 66 -3.28 -14.00 -2.00
CA ARG A 66 -4.36 -14.99 -2.11
C ARG A 66 -4.34 -15.98 -0.95
N GLU A 67 -3.18 -16.15 -0.33
CA GLU A 67 -2.98 -17.10 0.76
C GLU A 67 -3.07 -16.40 2.11
N ASN A 68 -3.49 -17.13 3.15
CA ASN A 68 -3.51 -16.67 4.54
C ASN A 68 -4.26 -15.34 4.80
N VAL A 69 -5.26 -15.01 3.99
CA VAL A 69 -6.05 -13.77 4.11
C VAL A 69 -6.94 -13.80 5.35
N LYS A 70 -6.57 -12.99 6.36
CA LYS A 70 -7.28 -12.81 7.63
C LYS A 70 -7.42 -11.30 7.95
N PRO A 71 -8.43 -10.89 8.73
CA PRO A 71 -8.54 -9.51 9.18
C PRO A 71 -7.28 -9.04 9.90
N ILE A 72 -6.82 -7.81 9.62
CA ILE A 72 -5.73 -7.19 10.36
C ILE A 72 -6.22 -6.68 11.71
N THR A 73 -5.38 -6.83 12.74
CA THR A 73 -5.63 -6.26 14.07
C THR A 73 -4.79 -5.00 14.22
N PRO A 74 -5.40 -3.82 14.45
CA PRO A 74 -4.64 -2.59 14.67
C PRO A 74 -3.74 -2.67 15.91
N ASP A 75 -2.46 -2.35 15.75
CA ASP A 75 -1.54 -2.14 16.85
C ASP A 75 -1.54 -0.67 17.26
N LYS A 76 -1.73 -0.40 18.55
CA LYS A 76 -1.83 0.97 19.10
C LYS A 76 -0.48 1.54 19.55
N ARG A 77 0.59 0.74 19.56
CA ARG A 77 1.93 1.19 19.96
C ARG A 77 2.50 2.17 18.94
N LYS A 78 3.40 3.05 19.36
CA LYS A 78 4.15 3.87 18.39
C LYS A 78 5.12 2.98 17.63
N LEU A 79 5.32 3.27 16.35
CA LEU A 79 6.26 2.52 15.51
C LEU A 79 7.69 2.52 16.08
N THR A 80 8.10 3.61 16.74
CA THR A 80 9.39 3.73 17.42
C THR A 80 9.52 2.83 18.65
N ASP A 81 8.40 2.43 19.24
CA ASP A 81 8.35 1.60 20.44
C ASP A 81 8.32 0.11 20.08
N ILE A 82 8.26 -0.21 18.78
CA ILE A 82 8.51 -1.56 18.26
C ILE A 82 10.03 -1.77 18.31
N THR A 83 10.57 -1.95 19.52
CA THR A 83 11.89 -2.57 19.65
C THR A 83 11.82 -3.92 18.96
N ALA A 84 12.81 -4.22 18.11
CA ALA A 84 12.90 -5.49 17.41
C ALA A 84 12.80 -6.62 18.44
N THR A 85 11.60 -7.16 18.61
CA THR A 85 11.38 -8.37 19.38
C THR A 85 11.78 -9.52 18.45
N THR A 86 13.07 -9.62 18.16
CA THR A 86 13.68 -10.90 17.82
C THR A 86 13.80 -11.68 19.11
N SER A 87 12.67 -12.20 19.61
CA SER A 87 12.70 -13.36 20.49
C SER A 87 12.77 -14.58 19.59
N SER A 88 13.95 -15.17 19.56
CA SER A 88 14.17 -16.58 19.28
C SER A 88 13.02 -17.44 19.79
N SER A 89 12.40 -18.20 18.89
CA SER A 89 11.63 -19.39 19.24
C SER A 89 11.94 -20.43 18.18
N SER A 90 12.80 -21.37 18.59
CA SER A 90 12.98 -22.77 18.16
C SER A 90 12.70 -23.15 16.71
#